data_AF-A0A4W3GS94-F1
#
_entry.id   AF-A0A4W3GS94-F1
#
_cell.length_a   1.000
_cell.length_b   1.000
_cell.length_c   1.000
_cell.angle_alpha   90.00
_cell.angle_beta   90.00
_cell.angle_gamma   90.00
#
_symmetry.space_group_name_H-M   'P 1'
#
loop_
_entity.id
_entity.type
_entity.pdbx_description
1 polymer ?
#
loop_
_entity_poly.entity_id
_entity_poly.type
_entity_poly.pdbx_seq_one_letter_code
_entity_poly.pdbx_strand_id
1 'polypeptide(L)'
;MWELKSMSFWRAVFAEFLATMLLVFFGLGFTMKWAPGPVNVLLVSLGFGFVLAVLVQAVGHVSGAHLNPAVTFAYLLGAQLSVFRALMYIAAQLLGGVAGAAVLYGVTPTSVRGNLGLNKVMGGWGAPTGGWGILPTEIVHVEKVSHWEGNPKGMYSVGIYPKENVT
;
A
#
# COMPACT_ATOMS: atom_id res chain seq x y z
N MET A 1 -23.77 19.19 19.11
CA MET A 1 -23.75 17.73 18.78
C MET A 1 -24.93 17.37 17.86
N TRP A 2 -25.13 18.12 16.76
CA TRP A 2 -26.28 17.96 15.86
C TRP A 2 -25.96 17.05 14.66
N GLU A 3 -24.68 16.99 14.25
CA GLU A 3 -24.18 16.09 13.19
C GLU A 3 -24.42 14.61 13.51
N LEU A 4 -24.27 14.20 14.77
CA LEU A 4 -24.42 12.80 15.20
C LEU A 4 -25.84 12.24 15.05
N LYS A 5 -26.85 13.13 15.05
CA LYS A 5 -28.25 12.75 14.86
C LYS A 5 -28.64 12.70 13.37
N SER A 6 -27.76 13.16 12.47
CA SER A 6 -28.07 13.16 11.05
C SER A 6 -27.84 11.79 10.44
N MET A 7 -28.86 11.28 9.75
CA MET A 7 -28.76 10.04 8.97
C MET A 7 -27.71 10.14 7.86
N SER A 8 -27.44 11.34 7.33
CA SER A 8 -26.39 11.52 6.31
C SER A 8 -24.98 11.28 6.86
N PHE A 9 -24.74 11.62 8.14
CA PHE A 9 -23.46 11.38 8.79
C PHE A 9 -23.15 9.89 8.90
N TRP A 10 -24.08 9.11 9.45
CA TRP A 10 -23.91 7.67 9.62
C TRP A 10 -23.82 6.94 8.27
N ARG A 11 -24.57 7.39 7.26
CA ARG A 11 -24.42 6.88 5.89
C ARG A 11 -23.04 7.14 5.33
N ALA A 12 -22.47 8.32 5.58
CA ALA A 12 -21.12 8.67 5.12
C ALA A 12 -20.04 7.86 5.84
N VAL A 13 -20.15 7.68 7.16
CA VAL A 13 -19.23 6.85 7.95
C VAL A 13 -19.28 5.39 7.49
N PHE A 14 -20.48 4.85 7.25
CA PHE A 14 -20.63 3.50 6.72
C PHE A 14 -20.11 3.37 5.29
N ALA A 15 -20.29 4.39 4.45
CA ALA A 15 -19.74 4.41 3.10
C ALA A 15 -18.21 4.37 3.11
N GLU A 16 -17.54 5.14 4.00
CA GLU A 16 -16.08 5.07 4.18
C GLU A 16 -15.62 3.69 4.66
N PHE A 17 -16.33 3.09 5.63
CA PHE A 17 -16.05 1.72 6.06
C PHE A 17 -16.13 0.72 4.90
N LEU A 18 -17.26 0.69 4.19
CA LEU A 18 -17.53 -0.29 3.14
C LEU A 18 -16.57 -0.10 1.96
N ALA A 19 -16.34 1.14 1.56
CA ALA A 19 -15.49 1.41 0.42
C ALA A 19 -14.01 1.16 0.75
N THR A 20 -13.51 1.46 1.96
CA THR A 20 -12.16 1.02 2.35
C THR A 20 -12.05 -0.50 2.48
N MET A 21 -13.09 -1.18 2.95
CA MET A 21 -13.13 -2.65 2.98
C MET A 21 -12.96 -3.24 1.57
N LEU A 22 -13.70 -2.73 0.59
CA LEU A 22 -13.60 -3.17 -0.81
C LEU A 22 -12.23 -2.80 -1.42
N LEU A 23 -11.73 -1.61 -1.13
CA LEU A 23 -10.42 -1.16 -1.61
C LEU A 23 -9.31 -2.10 -1.13
N VAL A 24 -9.31 -2.47 0.15
CA VAL A 24 -8.31 -3.41 0.70
C VAL A 24 -8.52 -4.83 0.17
N PHE A 25 -9.77 -5.30 0.09
CA PHE A 25 -10.08 -6.63 -0.43
C PHE A 25 -9.54 -6.83 -1.85
N PHE A 26 -9.90 -5.96 -2.79
CA PHE A 26 -9.43 -6.06 -4.17
C PHE A 26 -7.95 -5.70 -4.30
N GLY A 27 -7.51 -4.65 -3.60
CA GLY A 27 -6.14 -4.18 -3.64
C GLY A 27 -5.15 -5.28 -3.24
N LEU A 28 -5.33 -5.87 -2.07
CA LEU A 28 -4.50 -6.99 -1.64
C LEU A 28 -4.65 -8.17 -2.61
N GLY A 29 -5.87 -8.48 -3.05
CA GLY A 29 -6.15 -9.54 -4.02
C GLY A 29 -5.32 -9.43 -5.32
N PHE A 30 -5.11 -8.22 -5.84
CA PHE A 30 -4.27 -8.00 -7.03
C PHE A 30 -2.79 -8.29 -6.79
N THR A 31 -2.29 -8.09 -5.56
CA THR A 31 -0.88 -8.34 -5.22
C THR A 31 -0.56 -9.81 -4.98
N MET A 32 -1.59 -10.66 -4.86
CA MET A 32 -1.42 -12.08 -4.57
C MET A 32 -0.91 -12.87 -5.78
N LYS A 33 -0.13 -13.91 -5.51
CA LYS A 33 0.43 -14.79 -6.53
C LYS A 33 -0.55 -15.91 -6.87
N TRP A 34 -1.46 -15.62 -7.79
CA TRP A 34 -2.44 -16.59 -8.29
C TRP A 34 -1.85 -17.62 -9.28
N ALA A 35 -0.71 -17.29 -9.91
CA ALA A 35 -0.02 -18.15 -10.87
C ALA A 35 1.50 -18.12 -10.64
N PRO A 36 2.25 -19.14 -11.09
CA PRO A 36 3.71 -19.13 -11.07
C PRO A 36 4.27 -17.97 -11.89
N GLY A 37 5.26 -17.25 -11.33
CA GLY A 37 5.94 -16.14 -12.01
C GLY A 37 6.03 -14.86 -11.17
N PRO A 38 6.69 -13.82 -11.70
CA PRO A 38 6.72 -12.50 -11.06
C PRO A 38 5.35 -11.84 -11.09
N VAL A 39 5.02 -11.07 -10.06
CA VAL A 39 3.80 -10.27 -10.03
C VAL A 39 3.91 -9.17 -11.09
N ASN A 40 2.89 -9.04 -11.94
CA ASN A 40 2.86 -7.99 -12.95
C ASN A 40 2.49 -6.64 -12.30
N VAL A 41 3.51 -5.80 -12.12
CA VAL A 41 3.36 -4.48 -11.47
C VAL A 41 2.35 -3.58 -12.19
N LEU A 42 2.26 -3.65 -13.52
CA LEU A 42 1.30 -2.87 -14.30
C LEU A 42 -0.13 -3.31 -14.02
N LEU A 43 -0.38 -4.62 -13.90
CA LEU A 43 -1.72 -5.14 -13.61
C LEU A 43 -2.15 -4.77 -12.19
N VAL A 44 -1.22 -4.83 -11.23
CA VAL A 44 -1.47 -4.39 -9.85
C VAL A 44 -1.80 -2.90 -9.80
N SER A 45 -0.99 -2.05 -10.45
CA SER A 45 -1.19 -0.60 -10.42
C SER A 45 -2.49 -0.19 -11.11
N LEU A 46 -2.81 -0.78 -12.26
CA LEU A 46 -4.11 -0.60 -12.92
C LEU A 46 -5.26 -1.06 -12.03
N GLY A 47 -5.16 -2.25 -11.44
CA GLY A 47 -6.21 -2.82 -10.60
C GLY A 47 -6.56 -1.92 -9.41
N PHE A 48 -5.54 -1.45 -8.68
CA PHE A 48 -5.73 -0.48 -7.59
C PHE A 48 -6.36 0.83 -8.09
N GLY A 49 -5.85 1.38 -9.20
CA GLY A 49 -6.37 2.62 -9.77
C GLY A 49 -7.83 2.52 -10.20
N PHE A 50 -8.21 1.42 -10.87
CA PHE A 50 -9.59 1.19 -11.31
C PHE A 50 -10.54 0.99 -10.14
N VAL A 51 -10.18 0.17 -9.14
CA VAL A 51 -11.02 -0.02 -7.96
C VAL A 51 -11.21 1.29 -7.21
N LEU A 52 -10.13 2.08 -7.03
CA LEU A 52 -10.23 3.38 -6.40
C LEU A 52 -11.15 4.33 -7.20
N ALA A 53 -11.00 4.40 -8.53
CA ALA A 53 -11.84 5.24 -9.38
C ALA A 53 -13.33 4.85 -9.31
N VAL A 54 -13.64 3.56 -9.34
CA VAL A 54 -15.01 3.04 -9.20
C VAL A 54 -15.58 3.40 -7.83
N LEU A 55 -14.82 3.21 -6.76
CA LEU A 55 -15.28 3.52 -5.40
C LEU A 55 -15.51 5.03 -5.22
N VAL A 56 -14.59 5.87 -5.70
CA VAL A 56 -14.75 7.33 -5.66
C VAL A 56 -16.00 7.76 -6.44
N GLN A 57 -16.25 7.18 -7.62
CA GLN A 57 -17.45 7.46 -8.39
C GLN A 57 -18.73 6.98 -7.68
N ALA A 58 -18.67 5.85 -6.98
CA ALA A 58 -19.81 5.24 -6.31
C ALA A 58 -20.18 5.91 -4.99
N VAL A 59 -19.20 6.24 -4.14
CA VAL A 59 -19.46 6.79 -2.78
C VAL A 59 -19.05 8.26 -2.62
N GLY A 60 -18.47 8.89 -3.64
CA GLY A 60 -18.01 10.28 -3.57
C GLY A 60 -19.11 11.27 -3.20
N HIS A 61 -20.32 11.10 -3.76
CA HIS A 61 -21.48 11.94 -3.45
C HIS A 61 -22.06 11.72 -2.03
N VAL A 62 -21.66 10.63 -1.36
CA VAL A 62 -22.15 10.27 -0.02
C VAL A 62 -21.18 10.75 1.07
N SER A 63 -19.89 10.41 0.95
CA SER A 63 -18.90 10.66 2.00
C SER A 63 -17.77 11.62 1.64
N GLY A 64 -17.58 11.92 0.35
CA GLY A 64 -16.37 12.54 -0.19
C GLY A 64 -15.30 11.53 -0.62
N ALA A 65 -15.53 10.22 -0.40
CA ALA A 65 -14.65 9.12 -0.78
C ALA A 65 -13.17 9.33 -0.39
N HIS A 66 -12.92 9.55 0.91
CA HIS A 66 -11.55 9.72 1.39
C HIS A 66 -10.77 8.39 1.36
N LEU A 67 -11.42 7.31 1.80
CA LEU A 67 -10.97 5.91 1.71
C LEU A 67 -9.62 5.62 2.37
N ASN A 68 -9.03 6.62 3.04
CA ASN A 68 -7.66 6.63 3.51
C ASN A 68 -7.53 7.61 4.70
N PRO A 69 -6.95 7.17 5.83
CA PRO A 69 -6.71 8.02 6.98
C PRO A 69 -5.83 9.24 6.68
N ALA A 70 -4.81 9.10 5.82
CA ALA A 70 -3.93 10.20 5.45
C ALA A 70 -4.65 11.27 4.61
N VAL A 71 -5.52 10.85 3.68
CA VAL A 71 -6.35 11.76 2.89
C VAL A 71 -7.34 12.48 3.81
N THR A 72 -7.99 11.75 4.71
CA THR A 72 -8.90 12.34 5.71
C THR A 72 -8.19 13.37 6.59
N PHE A 73 -6.97 13.08 7.02
CA PHE A 73 -6.16 14.01 7.79
C PHE A 73 -5.75 15.24 6.97
N ALA A 74 -5.43 15.09 5.68
CA ALA A 74 -5.16 16.24 4.81
C ALA A 74 -6.36 17.18 4.68
N TYR A 75 -7.57 16.62 4.56
CA TYR A 75 -8.82 17.41 4.54
C TYR A 75 -9.10 18.10 5.87
N LEU A 76 -8.71 17.47 7.00
CA LEU A 76 -8.78 18.09 8.31
C LEU A 76 -7.84 19.30 8.41
N LEU A 77 -6.60 19.18 7.93
CA LEU A 77 -5.63 20.29 7.90
C LEU A 77 -6.08 21.42 6.96
N GLY A 78 -6.75 21.08 5.87
CA GLY A 78 -7.37 22.06 4.95
C GLY A 78 -8.65 22.72 5.50
N ALA A 79 -9.02 22.45 6.76
CA ALA A 79 -10.26 22.89 7.39
C ALA A 79 -11.54 22.55 6.59
N GLN A 80 -11.47 21.52 5.75
CA GLN A 80 -12.58 21.03 4.92
C GLN A 80 -13.46 20.02 5.67
N LEU A 81 -13.00 19.54 6.83
CA LEU A 81 -13.67 18.51 7.62
C LEU A 81 -13.64 18.86 9.11
N SER A 82 -14.73 18.56 9.84
CA SER A 82 -14.73 18.69 11.30
C SER A 82 -13.82 17.62 11.93
N VAL A 83 -13.11 17.97 13.02
CA VAL A 83 -12.22 17.04 13.75
C VAL A 83 -12.94 15.75 14.12
N PHE A 84 -14.18 15.86 14.61
CA PHE A 84 -14.96 14.71 15.02
C PHE A 84 -15.32 13.78 13.84
N ARG A 85 -15.72 14.36 12.70
CA ARG A 85 -15.97 13.59 11.48
C ARG A 85 -14.69 12.92 10.96
N ALA A 86 -13.55 13.61 11.03
CA ALA A 86 -12.26 13.05 10.66
C ALA A 86 -11.92 11.80 11.49
N LEU A 87 -12.09 11.86 12.81
CA LEU A 87 -11.82 10.73 13.71
C LEU A 87 -12.74 9.54 13.41
N MET A 88 -14.03 9.79 13.18
CA MET A 88 -14.99 8.73 12.83
C MET A 88 -14.69 8.10 11.47
N TYR A 89 -14.26 8.90 10.49
CA TYR A 89 -13.84 8.39 9.18
C TYR A 89 -12.58 7.55 9.30
N ILE A 90 -11.57 8.01 10.05
CA ILE A 90 -10.33 7.24 10.28
C ILE A 90 -10.65 5.91 10.96
N ALA A 91 -11.49 5.91 12.01
CA ALA A 91 -11.91 4.68 12.67
C ALA A 91 -12.63 3.73 11.70
N ALA A 92 -13.57 4.24 10.91
CA ALA A 92 -14.28 3.48 9.89
C ALA A 92 -13.35 2.89 8.82
N GLN A 93 -12.38 3.67 8.34
CA GLN A 93 -11.40 3.24 7.34
C GLN A 93 -10.47 2.15 7.90
N LEU A 94 -10.00 2.28 9.14
CA LEU A 94 -9.16 1.26 9.78
C LEU A 94 -9.93 -0.05 9.98
N LEU A 95 -11.16 0.03 10.50
CA LEU A 95 -12.02 -1.14 10.67
C LEU A 95 -12.38 -1.77 9.32
N GLY A 96 -12.67 -0.95 8.31
CA GLY A 96 -12.94 -1.39 6.95
C GLY A 96 -11.75 -2.13 6.35
N GLY A 97 -10.54 -1.58 6.51
CA GLY A 97 -9.32 -2.23 6.03
C GLY A 97 -9.06 -3.59 6.68
N VAL A 98 -9.23 -3.69 8.00
CA VAL A 98 -9.11 -4.97 8.72
C VAL A 98 -10.19 -5.96 8.25
N ALA A 99 -11.44 -5.52 8.10
CA ALA A 99 -12.53 -6.36 7.61
C ALA A 99 -12.26 -6.85 6.18
N GLY A 100 -11.76 -5.99 5.29
CA GLY A 100 -11.44 -6.34 3.91
C GLY A 100 -10.33 -7.40 3.83
N ALA A 101 -9.28 -7.23 4.63
CA ALA A 101 -8.21 -8.22 4.75
C ALA A 101 -8.71 -9.55 5.36
N ALA A 102 -9.59 -9.49 6.36
CA ALA A 102 -10.18 -10.69 6.99
C ALA A 102 -11.08 -11.47 6.03
N VAL A 103 -11.91 -10.76 5.25
CA VAL A 103 -12.75 -11.37 4.20
C VAL A 103 -11.87 -12.02 3.14
N LEU A 104 -10.83 -11.31 2.66
CA LEU A 104 -9.89 -11.85 1.70
C LEU A 104 -9.20 -13.10 2.25
N TYR A 105 -8.73 -13.06 3.50
CA TYR A 105 -8.16 -14.22 4.18
C TYR A 105 -9.14 -15.39 4.14
N GLY A 106 -10.40 -15.18 4.55
CA GLY A 106 -11.43 -16.22 4.62
C GLY A 106 -11.73 -16.89 3.27
N VAL A 107 -11.85 -16.11 2.19
CA VAL A 107 -12.21 -16.65 0.86
C VAL A 107 -11.04 -17.23 0.09
N THR A 108 -9.81 -16.85 0.43
CA THR A 108 -8.62 -17.26 -0.33
C THR A 108 -8.17 -18.68 0.05
N PRO A 109 -7.91 -19.57 -0.93
CA PRO A 109 -7.32 -20.89 -0.70
C PRO A 109 -5.93 -20.82 -0.04
N THR A 110 -5.62 -21.79 0.82
CA THR A 110 -4.34 -21.86 1.55
C THR A 110 -3.11 -21.93 0.65
N SER A 111 -3.26 -22.44 -0.58
CA SER A 111 -2.18 -22.56 -1.57
C SER A 111 -1.64 -21.21 -2.07
N VAL A 112 -2.49 -20.18 -2.12
CA VAL A 112 -2.13 -18.85 -2.65
C VAL A 112 -2.17 -17.75 -1.58
N ARG A 113 -2.68 -18.07 -0.38
CA ARG A 113 -2.89 -17.12 0.72
C ARG A 113 -1.63 -16.40 1.15
N GLY A 114 -0.51 -17.12 1.28
CA GLY A 114 0.79 -16.55 1.68
C GLY A 114 0.67 -15.55 2.83
N ASN A 115 1.26 -14.36 2.66
CA ASN A 115 1.15 -13.24 3.59
C ASN A 115 0.15 -12.16 3.09
N LEU A 116 -0.79 -12.48 2.19
CA LEU A 116 -1.75 -11.53 1.61
C LEU A 116 -1.11 -10.27 0.98
N GLY A 117 0.10 -10.40 0.43
CA GLY A 117 0.81 -9.26 -0.18
C GLY A 117 1.41 -8.26 0.81
N LEU A 118 1.51 -8.63 2.10
CA LEU A 118 2.18 -7.79 3.10
C LEU A 118 3.67 -7.57 2.76
N ASN A 119 4.11 -6.33 2.91
CA ASN A 119 5.51 -5.96 2.80
C ASN A 119 6.30 -6.64 3.94
N LYS A 120 7.39 -7.33 3.59
CA LYS A 120 8.35 -7.82 4.58
C LYS A 120 9.39 -6.73 4.83
N VAL A 121 9.75 -6.52 6.08
CA VAL A 121 10.94 -5.76 6.43
C VAL A 121 12.15 -6.55 5.91
N MET A 122 13.05 -5.89 5.18
CA MET A 122 14.32 -6.50 4.82
C MET A 122 15.06 -6.88 6.11
N GLY A 123 15.46 -8.14 6.24
CA GLY A 123 16.22 -8.59 7.41
C GLY A 123 17.49 -7.76 7.56
N GLY A 124 17.66 -7.08 8.70
CA GLY A 124 18.80 -6.20 8.97
C GLY A 124 18.51 -5.01 9.88
N TRP A 125 17.24 -4.62 10.06
CA TRP A 125 16.85 -3.42 10.83
C TRP A 125 16.53 -3.64 12.31
N GLY A 126 17.01 -4.73 12.93
CA GLY A 126 16.65 -5.07 14.31
C GLY A 126 17.66 -5.88 15.13
N ALA A 127 18.85 -6.17 14.61
CA ALA A 127 19.95 -6.67 15.43
C ALA A 127 20.86 -5.48 15.80
N PRO A 128 21.31 -5.35 17.05
CA PRO A 128 22.27 -4.32 17.46
C PRO A 128 23.66 -4.65 16.89
N THR A 129 23.82 -4.47 15.58
CA THR A 129 25.10 -4.48 14.88
C THR A 129 25.06 -3.26 13.98
N GLY A 130 25.68 -2.19 14.48
CA GLY A 130 25.48 -0.83 14.03
C GLY A 130 25.78 -0.59 12.55
N GLY A 131 25.12 0.45 12.03
CA GLY A 131 25.42 1.08 10.75
C GLY A 131 24.48 0.67 9.63
N TRP A 132 23.59 1.60 9.26
CA TRP A 132 23.04 1.77 7.91
C TRP A 132 22.97 0.51 7.03
N GLY A 133 21.95 -0.33 7.23
CA GLY A 133 21.30 -1.14 6.19
C GLY A 133 22.14 -1.95 5.19
N ILE A 134 23.42 -2.21 5.45
CA ILE A 134 24.31 -3.01 4.62
C ILE A 134 24.78 -4.16 5.50
N LEU A 135 24.38 -5.38 5.16
CA LEU A 135 24.84 -6.57 5.86
C LEU A 135 26.38 -6.62 5.75
N PRO A 136 27.12 -7.01 6.81
CA PRO A 136 28.59 -7.08 6.77
C PRO A 136 29.15 -8.01 5.68
N THR A 137 28.30 -8.84 5.08
CA THR A 137 28.58 -9.78 4.00
C THR A 137 28.28 -9.24 2.60
N GLU A 138 27.67 -8.06 2.47
CA GLU A 138 27.33 -7.47 1.18
C GLU A 138 27.96 -6.07 1.07
N ILE A 139 28.54 -5.74 -0.08
CA ILE A 139 29.05 -4.39 -0.36
C ILE A 139 28.23 -3.80 -1.49
N VAL A 140 27.81 -2.55 -1.31
CA VAL A 140 27.29 -1.73 -2.41
C VAL A 140 28.47 -1.39 -3.31
N HIS A 141 28.58 -2.08 -4.44
CA HIS A 141 29.63 -1.87 -5.43
C HIS A 141 29.06 -1.12 -6.63
N VAL A 142 29.76 -0.06 -7.03
CA VAL A 142 29.41 0.74 -8.20
C VAL A 142 30.33 0.29 -9.33
N GLU A 143 29.82 -0.56 -10.22
CA GLU A 143 30.60 -1.01 -11.37
C GLU A 143 30.36 -0.12 -12.59
N LYS A 144 31.44 0.12 -13.33
CA LYS A 144 31.37 0.80 -14.62
C LYS A 144 30.92 -0.23 -15.65
N VAL A 145 29.74 -0.04 -16.23
CA VAL A 145 29.23 -0.92 -17.29
C VAL A 145 30.10 -0.71 -18.52
N SER A 146 31.10 -1.58 -18.71
CA SER A 146 31.91 -1.60 -19.91
C SER A 146 31.05 -2.17 -21.03
N HIS A 147 30.86 -1.38 -22.09
CA HIS A 147 30.04 -1.67 -23.28
C HIS A 147 28.55 -1.31 -23.18
N TRP A 148 28.27 -0.03 -23.42
CA TRP A 148 27.05 0.38 -24.11
C TRP A 148 27.46 1.18 -25.35
N GLU A 149 27.16 0.62 -26.52
CA GLU A 149 27.47 1.21 -27.81
C GLU A 149 26.62 2.48 -28.00
N GLY A 150 27.22 3.65 -27.75
CA GLY A 150 26.59 4.95 -27.99
C GLY A 150 26.54 5.95 -26.82
N ASN A 151 27.14 5.67 -25.65
CA ASN A 151 27.20 6.66 -24.56
C ASN A 151 28.64 6.99 -24.12
N PRO A 152 29.20 8.16 -24.49
CA PRO A 152 30.59 8.52 -24.17
C PRO A 152 30.87 8.75 -22.68
N LYS A 153 29.85 8.76 -21.82
CA LYS A 153 30.01 9.04 -20.38
C LYS A 153 30.13 7.81 -19.48
N GLY A 154 29.90 6.60 -19.99
CA GLY A 154 29.85 5.37 -19.18
C GLY A 154 28.67 5.38 -18.20
N MET A 155 27.93 4.28 -18.13
CA MET A 155 26.90 4.12 -17.10
C MET A 155 27.51 3.40 -15.90
N TYR A 156 27.15 3.87 -14.71
CA TYR A 156 27.47 3.20 -13.46
C TYR A 156 26.22 2.44 -13.01
N SER A 157 26.36 1.15 -12.74
CA SER A 157 25.31 0.33 -12.14
C SER A 157 25.61 0.17 -10.65
N VAL A 158 24.58 0.31 -9.81
CA VAL A 158 24.69 0.07 -8.36
C VAL A 158 24.17 -1.33 -8.09
N GLY A 159 25.09 -2.24 -7.76
CA GLY A 159 24.78 -3.62 -7.37
C GLY A 159 25.09 -3.87 -5.91
N ILE A 160 24.33 -4.77 -5.29
CA ILE A 160 24.63 -5.32 -3.96
C ILE A 160 25.26 -6.69 -4.20
N TYR A 161 26.53 -6.84 -3.88
CA TYR A 161 27.28 -8.08 -4.12
C TYR A 161 27.79 -8.67 -2.81
N PRO A 162 27.80 -10.01 -2.67
CA PRO A 162 28.52 -10.68 -1.59
C PRO A 162 29.99 -10.26 -1.59
N LYS A 163 30.55 -10.00 -0.40
CA LYS A 163 31.91 -9.46 -0.22
C LYS A 163 32.99 -10.37 -0.81
N GLU A 164 32.75 -11.68 -0.92
CA GLU A 164 33.66 -12.62 -1.57
C GLU A 164 33.85 -12.41 -3.08
N ASN A 165 32.97 -11.65 -3.75
CA ASN A 165 32.99 -11.46 -5.20
C ASN A 165 33.55 -10.09 -5.64
N VAL A 166 34.03 -9.27 -4.71
CA VAL A 166 34.61 -7.95 -4.99
C VAL A 166 36.12 -8.01 -4.74
N THR A 167 36.87 -8.47 -5.74
CA THR A 167 38.34 -8.38 -5.82
C THR A 167 38.75 -7.46 -6.94
#